data_AF-A0A1V2PJJ8-F1
#
_entry.id   AF-A0A1V2PJJ8-F1
#
_cell.length_a   1.000
_cell.length_b   1.000
_cell.length_c   1.000
_cell.angle_alpha   90.00
_cell.angle_beta   90.00
_cell.angle_gamma   90.00
#
_symmetry.space_group_name_H-M   'P 1'
#
loop_
_entity.id
_entity.type
_entity.pdbx_description
1 polymer ?
#
loop_
_entity_poly.entity_id
_entity_poly.type
_entity_poly.pdbx_seq_one_letter_code
_entity_poly.pdbx_strand_id
1 'polypeptide(L)'
;MAGQFRRRSVTVADPFETLRLQTRLGRLAVEIQRIETAPRIYARAHRLMAAEAAYDDLLDEACRLAGVPETVHLARGEDKRWLEEQELASRGWSW
;
A
#
# COMPACT_ATOMS: atom_id res chain seq x y z
N MET A 1 -29.93 20.34 -14.09
CA MET A 1 -29.03 19.54 -13.24
C MET A 1 -29.02 18.11 -13.76
N ALA A 2 -27.91 17.66 -14.35
CA ALA A 2 -27.76 16.27 -14.76
C ALA A 2 -26.43 15.78 -14.18
N GLY A 3 -26.51 15.05 -13.07
CA GLY A 3 -25.36 14.44 -12.42
C GLY A 3 -24.78 13.40 -13.36
N GLN A 4 -23.67 13.74 -13.99
CA GLN A 4 -22.85 12.80 -14.74
C GLN A 4 -22.32 11.78 -13.74
N PHE A 5 -22.97 10.62 -13.65
CA PHE A 5 -22.34 9.44 -13.10
C PHE A 5 -21.16 9.11 -14.01
N ARG A 6 -19.99 9.67 -13.68
CA ARG A 6 -18.71 9.13 -14.12
C ARG A 6 -18.69 7.69 -13.63
N ARG A 7 -19.09 6.75 -14.49
CA ARG A 7 -18.63 5.37 -14.39
C ARG A 7 -17.12 5.47 -14.56
N ARG A 8 -16.41 5.59 -13.44
CA ARG A 8 -14.98 5.45 -13.36
C ARG A 8 -14.73 4.08 -13.97
N SER A 9 -14.22 4.02 -15.20
CA SER A 9 -13.78 2.79 -15.81
C SER A 9 -12.65 2.31 -14.92
N VAL A 10 -12.98 1.42 -13.99
CA VAL A 10 -12.00 0.59 -13.33
C VAL A 10 -11.42 -0.22 -14.48
N THR A 11 -10.25 0.20 -14.99
CA THR A 11 -9.35 -0.73 -15.64
C THR A 11 -9.28 -1.89 -14.69
N VAL A 12 -9.90 -3.02 -15.05
CA VAL A 12 -9.86 -4.22 -14.23
C VAL A 12 -8.38 -4.60 -14.22
N ALA A 13 -7.71 -4.20 -13.14
CA ALA A 13 -6.34 -4.60 -12.86
C ALA A 13 -6.28 -6.11 -13.02
N ASP A 14 -5.20 -6.61 -13.63
CA ASP A 14 -5.02 -8.05 -13.77
C ASP A 14 -5.19 -8.70 -12.38
N PRO A 15 -6.16 -9.62 -12.22
CA PRO A 15 -6.42 -10.27 -10.93
C PRO A 15 -5.18 -10.95 -10.36
N PHE A 16 -4.29 -11.49 -11.20
CA PHE A 16 -3.06 -12.14 -10.75
C PHE A 16 -2.03 -11.14 -10.23
N GLU A 17 -1.86 -10.01 -10.89
CA GLU A 17 -0.99 -8.93 -10.42
C GLU A 17 -1.53 -8.29 -9.13
N THR A 18 -2.86 -8.13 -9.05
CA THR A 18 -3.52 -7.68 -7.82
C THR A 18 -3.24 -8.63 -6.65
N LEU A 19 -3.44 -9.93 -6.85
CA LEU A 19 -3.19 -10.95 -5.82
C LEU A 19 -1.70 -11.02 -5.44
N ARG A 20 -0.80 -10.87 -6.43
CA ARG A 20 0.65 -10.83 -6.22
C ARG A 20 1.05 -9.67 -5.32
N LEU A 21 0.50 -8.48 -5.57
CA LEU A 21 0.77 -7.29 -4.75
C LEU A 21 0.17 -7.42 -3.35
N GLN A 22 -1.08 -7.87 -3.23
CA GLN A 22 -1.71 -8.15 -1.93
C GLN A 22 -0.89 -9.13 -1.10
N THR A 23 -0.44 -10.24 -1.70
CA THR A 23 0.39 -11.24 -0.99
C THR A 23 1.72 -10.64 -0.51
N ARG A 24 2.36 -9.79 -1.32
CA ARG A 24 3.63 -9.15 -0.96
C ARG A 24 3.43 -8.09 0.14
N LEU A 25 2.37 -7.30 0.06
CA LEU A 25 1.98 -6.32 1.10
C LEU A 25 1.72 -7.03 2.43
N GLY A 26 0.92 -8.09 2.44
CA GLY A 26 0.63 -8.88 3.65
C GLY A 26 1.89 -9.49 4.26
N ARG A 27 2.81 -10.00 3.43
CA ARG A 27 4.10 -10.50 3.91
C ARG A 27 4.93 -9.40 4.57
N LEU A 28 5.04 -8.21 3.96
CA LEU A 28 5.79 -7.10 4.54
C LEU A 28 5.15 -6.56 5.81
N ALA A 29 3.82 -6.47 5.88
CA ALA A 29 3.10 -6.06 7.09
C ALA A 29 3.43 -6.99 8.27
N VAL A 30 3.43 -8.31 8.04
CA VAL A 30 3.83 -9.30 9.06
C VAL A 30 5.30 -9.14 9.45
N GLU A 31 6.21 -8.87 8.50
CA GLU A 31 7.62 -8.66 8.80
C GLU A 31 7.87 -7.38 9.61
N ILE A 32 7.18 -6.28 9.28
CA ILE A 32 7.21 -5.03 10.06
C ILE A 32 6.76 -5.32 11.49
N GLN A 33 5.59 -5.96 11.66
CA GLN A 33 5.06 -6.31 12.99
C GLN A 33 6.03 -7.21 13.79
N ARG A 34 6.73 -8.13 13.13
CA ARG A 34 7.77 -8.99 13.74
C ARG A 34 8.98 -8.18 14.20
N ILE A 35 9.49 -7.27 13.37
CA ILE A 35 10.61 -6.39 13.73
C ILE A 35 10.23 -5.49 14.91
N GLU A 36 9.00 -4.99 14.92
CA GLU A 36 8.51 -4.12 15.97
C GLU A 36 8.40 -4.82 17.33
N THR A 37 7.87 -6.05 17.34
CA THR A 37 7.59 -6.82 18.56
C THR A 37 8.80 -7.59 19.09
N ALA A 38 9.85 -7.76 18.30
CA ALA A 38 11.02 -8.54 18.70
C ALA A 38 11.90 -7.81 19.75
N PRO A 39 12.12 -8.41 20.94
CA PRO A 39 13.04 -7.88 21.93
C PRO A 39 14.49 -8.00 21.46
N ARG A 40 15.26 -6.90 21.54
CA ARG A 40 16.75 -6.88 21.41
C ARG A 40 17.32 -7.30 20.04
N ILE A 41 16.67 -6.92 18.94
CA ILE A 41 17.28 -7.06 17.60
C ILE A 41 18.31 -5.94 17.36
N TYR A 42 19.54 -6.32 17.03
CA TYR A 42 20.58 -5.37 16.59
C TYR A 42 20.13 -4.67 15.29
N ALA A 43 20.37 -3.35 15.21
CA ALA A 43 19.95 -2.52 14.08
C ALA A 43 18.44 -2.56 13.77
N ARG A 44 17.58 -2.79 14.78
CA ARG A 44 16.11 -2.78 14.65
C ARG A 44 15.60 -1.57 13.88
N ALA A 45 16.07 -0.36 14.22
CA ALA A 45 15.66 0.87 13.55
C ALA A 45 15.94 0.83 12.03
N HIS A 46 17.14 0.40 11.63
CA HIS A 46 17.49 0.32 10.21
C HIS A 46 16.68 -0.76 9.47
N ARG A 47 16.45 -1.90 10.11
CA ARG A 47 15.62 -2.97 9.53
C ARG A 47 14.18 -2.52 9.37
N LEU A 48 13.65 -1.81 10.36
CA LEU A 48 12.31 -1.24 10.32
C LEU A 48 12.20 -0.22 9.17
N MET A 49 13.13 0.75 9.10
CA MET A 49 13.17 1.73 8.01
C MET A 49 13.23 1.07 6.62
N ALA A 50 14.03 0.02 6.45
CA ALA A 50 14.13 -0.68 5.18
C ALA A 50 12.84 -1.44 4.82
N ALA A 51 12.21 -2.09 5.81
CA ALA A 51 10.95 -2.80 5.61
C ALA A 51 9.80 -1.83 5.29
N GLU A 52 9.73 -0.70 6.00
CA GLU A 52 8.78 0.37 5.77
C GLU A 52 8.95 1.02 4.40
N ALA A 53 10.19 1.32 3.98
CA ALA A 53 10.44 1.87 2.64
C ALA A 53 10.01 0.91 1.53
N ALA A 54 10.29 -0.40 1.70
CA ALA A 54 9.84 -1.41 0.76
C ALA A 54 8.32 -1.57 0.73
N TYR A 55 7.66 -1.38 1.88
CA TYR A 55 6.21 -1.42 1.99
C TYR A 55 5.57 -0.23 1.27
N ASP A 56 6.10 0.98 1.48
CA ASP A 56 5.66 2.20 0.79
C ASP A 56 5.82 2.08 -0.74
N ASP A 57 6.92 1.49 -1.22
CA ASP A 57 7.13 1.26 -2.66
C ASP A 57 6.11 0.28 -3.26
N LEU A 58 5.66 -0.71 -2.49
CA LEU A 58 4.60 -1.62 -2.92
C LEU A 58 3.22 -0.98 -2.89
N LEU A 59 2.95 -0.09 -1.93
CA LEU A 59 1.72 0.71 -1.92
C LEU A 59 1.66 1.63 -3.13
N ASP A 60 2.75 2.30 -3.46
CA ASP A 60 2.88 3.10 -4.68
C ASP A 60 2.57 2.24 -5.94
N GLU A 61 3.07 0.99 -6.00
CA GLU A 61 2.79 0.04 -7.10
C GLU A 61 1.32 -0.39 -7.15
N ALA A 62 0.73 -0.72 -5.99
CA ALA A 62 -0.68 -1.10 -5.87
C ALA A 62 -1.62 0.06 -6.24
N CYS A 63 -1.31 1.28 -5.79
CA CYS A 63 -2.05 2.49 -6.14
C CYS A 63 -2.02 2.74 -7.66
N ARG A 64 -0.84 2.62 -8.30
CA ARG A 64 -0.73 2.70 -9.76
C ARG A 64 -1.56 1.63 -10.46
N LEU A 65 -1.52 0.38 -9.99
CA LEU A 65 -2.30 -0.71 -10.58
C LEU A 65 -3.81 -0.50 -10.42
N ALA A 66 -4.25 0.01 -9.27
CA ALA A 66 -5.64 0.31 -8.95
C ALA A 66 -6.16 1.63 -9.58
N GLY A 67 -5.30 2.37 -10.30
CA GLY A 67 -5.63 3.68 -10.87
C GLY A 67 -5.94 4.75 -9.81
N VAL A 68 -5.38 4.60 -8.61
CA VAL A 68 -5.41 5.64 -7.56
C VAL A 68 -4.47 6.76 -8.00
N PRO A 69 -4.90 8.03 -7.99
CA PRO A 69 -4.00 9.15 -8.24
C PRO A 69 -2.82 9.11 -7.28
N GLU A 70 -1.62 9.22 -7.82
CA GLU A 70 -0.41 9.24 -7.00
C GLU A 70 -0.50 10.39 -5.99
N THR A 71 -0.30 10.09 -4.71
CA THR A 71 -0.35 11.08 -3.62
C THR A 71 0.96 11.87 -3.56
N VAL A 72 1.43 12.36 -4.71
CA VAL A 72 2.75 13.02 -4.91
C VAL A 72 2.93 14.23 -3.98
N HIS A 73 1.82 14.81 -3.50
CA HIS A 73 1.83 15.98 -2.62
C HIS A 73 2.10 15.66 -1.14
N LEU A 74 2.02 14.39 -0.73
CA LEU A 74 2.34 13.98 0.64
C LEU A 74 3.79 13.54 0.75
N ALA A 75 4.47 14.01 1.80
CA ALA A 75 5.77 13.48 2.16
C ALA A 75 5.65 11.99 2.51
N ARG A 76 6.68 11.20 2.19
CA ARG A 76 6.73 9.79 2.63
C ARG A 76 6.65 9.73 4.15
N GLY A 77 5.75 8.90 4.66
CA GLY A 77 5.45 8.80 6.07
C GLY A 77 4.10 8.12 6.31
N GLU A 78 3.74 8.02 7.58
CA GLU A 78 2.53 7.33 8.05
C GLU A 78 1.24 7.88 7.43
N ASP A 79 1.11 9.21 7.30
CA ASP A 79 -0.08 9.83 6.71
C ASP A 79 -0.30 9.45 5.24
N LYS A 80 0.79 9.41 4.45
CA LYS A 80 0.75 9.00 3.04
C LYS A 80 0.34 7.52 2.95
N ARG A 81 1.03 6.67 3.73
CA ARG A 81 0.78 5.23 3.81
C ARG A 81 -0.69 4.96 4.14
N TRP A 82 -1.20 5.60 5.20
CA TRP A 82 -2.58 5.44 5.63
C TRP A 82 -3.59 5.83 4.54
N LEU A 83 -3.37 6.95 3.84
CA LEU A 83 -4.26 7.37 2.76
C LEU A 83 -4.27 6.37 1.60
N GLU A 84 -3.10 5.85 1.21
CA GLU A 84 -2.97 4.86 0.14
C GLU A 84 -3.65 3.55 0.50
N GLU A 85 -3.45 3.08 1.73
CA GLU A 85 -4.13 1.89 2.25
C GLU A 85 -5.64 2.04 2.24
N GLN A 86 -6.16 3.19 2.68
CA GLN A 86 -7.59 3.49 2.69
C GLN A 86 -8.16 3.55 1.27
N GLU A 87 -7.44 4.16 0.32
CA GLU A 87 -7.86 4.21 -1.08
C GLU A 87 -7.89 2.81 -1.72
N LEU A 88 -6.93 1.94 -1.39
CA LEU A 88 -6.91 0.54 -1.84
C LEU A 88 -8.05 -0.27 -1.21
N ALA A 89 -8.26 -0.14 0.11
CA ALA A 89 -9.33 -0.83 0.83
C ALA A 89 -10.72 -0.44 0.28
N SER A 90 -10.96 0.84 -0.02
CA SER A 90 -12.21 1.32 -0.64
C SER A 90 -12.46 0.74 -2.04
N ARG A 91 -11.43 0.22 -2.70
CA ARG A 91 -11.49 -0.45 -4.01
C ARG A 91 -11.55 -1.97 -3.89
N GLY A 92 -11.71 -2.50 -2.68
CA GLY A 92 -11.83 -3.94 -2.40
C GLY A 92 -10.50 -4.66 -2.31
N TRP A 93 -9.38 -3.95 -2.15
CA TRP A 93 -8.11 -4.59 -1.88
C TRP A 93 -7.99 -4.97 -0.41
N SER A 94 -7.36 -6.11 -0.15
CA SER A 94 -7.08 -6.60 1.20
C SER A 94 -5.77 -7.38 1.21
N TRP A 95 -5.00 -7.28 2.29
CA TRP A 95 -3.78 -8.06 2.51
C TRP A 95 -3.60 -8.40 3.98
#